data_AF-A0A2V8P2K9-F1
#
_entry.id   AF-A0A2V8P2K9-F1
#
_cell.length_a   1.000
_cell.length_b   1.000
_cell.length_c   1.000
_cell.angle_alpha   90.00
_cell.angle_beta   90.00
_cell.angle_gamma   90.00
#
_symmetry.space_group_name_H-M   'P 1'
#
loop_
_entity.id
_entity.type
_entity.pdbx_description
1 polymer ?
#
loop_
_entity_poly.entity_id
_entity_poly.type
_entity_poly.pdbx_seq_one_letter_code
_entity_poly.pdbx_strand_id
1 'polypeptide(L)'
;MSFLNPFFLIGSVALAIPVLIHLVRREKSEIVPFSSLMFLLKVPKRSIRQQKIKNLLLMALRLLILALLVGAFARPYLTQPAKPSADPDRNRSIILMLDNSYSMRYGTNFERLKAEAVSRIDAMRAGDRMALLAFNDSAMPLAIPTSDKNALKAAVAALEPSY
;
A
#
# COMPACT_ATOMS: atom_id res chain seq x y z
N MET A 1 4.42 -4.67 -4.04
CA MET A 1 3.56 -4.79 -2.84
C MET A 1 4.46 -5.23 -1.72
N SER A 2 4.56 -4.43 -0.67
CA SER A 2 5.33 -4.76 0.52
C SER A 2 4.41 -4.68 1.73
N PHE A 3 4.78 -5.40 2.79
CA PHE A 3 3.97 -5.52 4.00
C PHE A 3 4.72 -4.88 5.16
N LEU A 4 4.02 -4.04 5.94
CA LEU A 4 4.61 -3.38 7.11
C LEU A 4 4.91 -4.38 8.23
N ASN A 5 4.14 -5.48 8.30
CA ASN A 5 4.35 -6.51 9.31
C ASN A 5 4.11 -7.92 8.75
N PRO A 6 5.14 -8.55 8.13
CA PRO A 6 5.00 -9.84 7.47
C PRO A 6 4.68 -10.99 8.43
N PHE A 7 4.95 -10.86 9.73
CA PHE A 7 4.64 -11.91 10.72
C PHE A 7 3.13 -12.15 10.89
N PHE A 8 2.28 -11.17 10.59
CA PHE A 8 0.83 -11.36 10.64
C PHE A 8 0.31 -12.33 9.58
N LEU A 9 1.09 -12.61 8.53
CA LEU A 9 0.75 -13.66 7.56
C LEU A 9 0.71 -15.05 8.21
N ILE A 10 1.43 -15.28 9.32
CA ILE A 10 1.32 -16.54 10.09
C ILE A 10 -0.11 -16.72 10.61
N GLY A 11 -0.84 -15.63 10.88
CA GLY A 11 -2.26 -15.65 11.23
C GLY A 11 -3.15 -16.30 10.16
N SER A 12 -2.70 -16.43 8.91
CA SER A 12 -3.43 -17.18 7.88
C SER A 12 -3.58 -18.66 8.21
N VAL A 13 -2.74 -19.22 9.09
CA VAL A 13 -2.91 -20.59 9.59
C VAL A 13 -4.24 -20.74 10.34
N ALA A 14 -4.76 -19.66 10.96
CA ALA A 14 -6.06 -19.68 11.62
C ALA A 14 -7.23 -19.89 10.64
N LEU A 15 -7.06 -19.60 9.34
CA LEU A 15 -8.05 -19.90 8.30
C LEU A 15 -8.26 -21.41 8.13
N ALA A 16 -7.25 -22.24 8.45
CA ALA A 16 -7.37 -23.70 8.36
C ALA A 16 -8.29 -24.28 9.45
N ILE A 17 -8.44 -23.60 10.60
CA ILE A 17 -9.24 -24.06 11.74
C ILE A 17 -10.70 -24.36 11.36
N PRO A 18 -11.48 -23.43 10.78
CA PRO A 18 -12.87 -23.70 10.40
C PRO A 18 -12.99 -24.78 9.32
N VAL A 19 -12.01 -24.91 8.43
CA VAL A 19 -11.97 -25.96 7.39
C VAL A 19 -11.77 -27.34 8.04
N LEU A 20 -10.80 -27.45 8.95
CA LEU A 20 -10.52 -28.69 9.70
C LEU A 20 -11.69 -29.09 10.59
N ILE A 21 -12.30 -28.15 11.32
CA ILE A 21 -13.48 -28.43 12.16
C ILE A 21 -14.65 -28.94 11.29
N HIS A 22 -14.82 -28.41 10.08
CA HIS A 22 -15.85 -28.87 9.16
C HIS A 22 -15.60 -30.30 8.68
N LEU A 23 -14.35 -30.63 8.30
CA LEU A 23 -13.93 -31.98 7.90
C LEU A 23 -14.11 -33.00 9.03
N VAL A 24 -13.76 -32.62 10.27
CA VAL A 24 -13.84 -33.50 11.44
C VAL A 24 -15.26 -33.64 11.99
N ARG A 25 -16.16 -32.66 11.75
CA ARG A 25 -17.59 -32.77 12.11
C ARG A 25 -18.28 -33.85 11.28
N ARG A 26 -18.28 -35.08 11.79
CA ARG A 26 -19.28 -36.09 11.43
C ARG A 26 -20.63 -35.62 11.98
N GLU A 27 -21.57 -35.32 11.08
CA GLU A 27 -22.99 -35.22 11.44
C GLU A 27 -23.37 -36.56 12.11
N LYS A 28 -23.51 -36.57 13.44
CA LYS A 28 -24.13 -37.70 14.13
C LYS A 28 -25.57 -37.73 13.65
N SER A 29 -25.93 -38.76 12.88
CA SER A 29 -27.33 -38.97 12.54
C SER A 29 -28.04 -39.29 13.84
N GLU A 30 -28.94 -38.41 14.25
CA GLU A 30 -29.87 -38.72 15.33
C GLU A 30 -30.77 -39.85 14.82
N ILE A 31 -30.63 -41.03 15.44
CA ILE A 31 -31.47 -42.18 15.09
C ILE A 31 -32.78 -41.94 15.81
N VAL A 32 -33.80 -41.52 15.08
CA VAL A 32 -35.16 -41.41 15.61
C VAL A 32 -35.82 -42.79 15.44
N PRO A 33 -36.11 -43.53 16.53
CA PRO A 33 -36.79 -44.81 16.42
C PRO A 33 -38.26 -44.57 16.04
N PHE A 34 -38.65 -45.05 14.86
CA PHE A 34 -40.03 -44.99 14.40
C PHE A 34 -40.73 -46.33 14.69
N SER A 35 -41.75 -46.30 15.57
CA SER A 35 -42.38 -47.51 16.15
C SER A 35 -42.99 -48.46 15.11
N SER A 36 -43.56 -47.92 14.03
CA SER A 36 -44.22 -48.69 12.96
C SER A 36 -43.27 -49.56 12.11
N LEU A 37 -41.95 -49.33 12.19
CA LEU A 37 -40.94 -50.06 11.41
C LEU A 37 -40.23 -51.17 12.20
N MET A 38 -40.59 -51.39 13.46
CA MET A 38 -39.98 -52.43 14.31
C MET A 38 -40.21 -53.86 13.78
N PHE A 39 -41.24 -54.06 12.93
CA PHE A 39 -41.61 -55.35 12.35
C PHE A 39 -41.05 -55.61 10.94
N LEU A 40 -40.37 -54.65 10.30
CA LEU A 40 -39.72 -54.89 9.01
C LEU A 40 -38.34 -55.52 9.21
N LEU A 41 -38.06 -56.60 8.47
CA LEU A 41 -36.78 -57.30 8.42
C LEU A 41 -35.58 -56.33 8.34
N LYS A 42 -34.66 -56.44 9.30
CA LYS A 42 -33.41 -55.67 9.37
C LYS A 42 -32.53 -55.98 8.15
N VAL A 43 -32.70 -55.23 7.07
CA VAL A 43 -31.73 -55.20 5.97
C VAL A 43 -30.50 -54.42 6.44
N PRO A 44 -29.27 -54.96 6.34
CA PRO A 44 -28.07 -54.22 6.67
C PRO A 44 -27.87 -53.08 5.67
N LYS A 45 -28.33 -51.87 6.02
CA LYS A 45 -28.02 -50.66 5.25
C LYS A 45 -26.55 -50.31 5.48
N ARG A 46 -25.68 -50.61 4.50
CA ARG A 46 -24.36 -49.97 4.37
C ARG A 46 -24.58 -48.48 4.10
N SER A 47 -24.65 -47.69 5.16
CA SER A 47 -24.72 -46.23 5.07
C SER A 47 -23.33 -45.68 4.73
N ILE A 48 -23.00 -45.61 3.45
CA ILE A 48 -21.87 -44.81 2.96
C ILE A 48 -22.36 -43.37 2.90
N ARG A 49 -22.53 -42.74 4.06
CA ARG A 49 -22.98 -41.34 4.15
C ARG A 49 -21.78 -40.44 3.88
N GLN A 50 -21.56 -40.13 2.61
CA GLN A 50 -20.57 -39.15 2.19
C GLN A 50 -20.88 -37.80 2.85
N GLN A 51 -19.89 -37.18 3.51
CA GLN A 51 -19.97 -35.81 4.01
C GLN A 51 -20.08 -34.87 2.81
N LYS A 52 -21.30 -34.53 2.39
CA LYS A 52 -21.52 -33.46 1.43
C LYS A 52 -21.36 -32.13 2.16
N ILE A 53 -20.49 -31.27 1.65
CA ILE A 53 -20.30 -29.90 2.15
C ILE A 53 -21.61 -29.15 1.93
N LYS A 54 -22.44 -29.07 2.97
CA LYS A 54 -23.65 -28.24 2.96
C LYS A 54 -23.23 -26.82 3.33
N ASN A 55 -23.71 -25.85 2.56
CA ASN A 55 -23.51 -24.40 2.75
C ASN A 55 -22.09 -23.88 2.43
N LEU A 56 -21.63 -24.12 1.19
CA LEU A 56 -20.39 -23.53 0.65
C LEU A 56 -20.32 -22.00 0.82
N LEU A 57 -21.46 -21.30 0.66
CA LEU A 57 -21.53 -19.85 0.82
C LEU A 57 -21.23 -19.40 2.27
N LEU A 58 -21.77 -20.09 3.27
CA LEU A 58 -21.50 -19.77 4.68
C LEU A 58 -20.05 -20.08 5.06
N MET A 59 -19.48 -21.14 4.49
CA MET A 59 -18.07 -21.46 4.67
C MET A 59 -17.17 -20.37 4.04
N ALA A 60 -17.48 -19.96 2.81
CA ALA A 60 -16.75 -18.90 2.11
C ALA A 60 -16.81 -17.58 2.88
N LEU A 61 -17.98 -17.18 3.39
CA LEU A 61 -18.14 -15.96 4.19
C LEU A 61 -17.29 -16.00 5.46
N ARG A 62 -17.24 -17.15 6.15
CA ARG A 62 -16.44 -17.29 7.38
C ARG A 62 -14.95 -17.16 7.13
N LEU A 63 -14.46 -17.74 6.03
CA LEU A 63 -13.08 -17.61 5.59
C LEU A 63 -12.77 -16.18 5.14
N LEU A 64 -13.70 -15.52 4.46
CA LEU A 64 -13.54 -14.15 4.00
C LEU A 64 -13.42 -13.17 5.17
N ILE A 65 -14.23 -13.32 6.22
CA ILE A 65 -14.12 -12.47 7.43
C ILE A 65 -12.74 -12.64 8.09
N LEU A 66 -12.26 -13.88 8.23
CA LEU A 66 -10.94 -14.14 8.80
C LEU A 66 -9.81 -13.61 7.90
N ALA A 67 -9.94 -13.74 6.58
CA ALA A 67 -8.95 -13.24 5.62
C ALA A 67 -8.89 -11.70 5.64
N LEU A 68 -10.04 -11.02 5.75
CA LEU A 68 -10.11 -9.58 5.93
C LEU A 68 -9.46 -9.13 7.24
N LEU A 69 -9.67 -9.86 8.34
CA LEU A 69 -9.01 -9.57 9.61
C LEU A 69 -7.49 -9.69 9.48
N VAL A 70 -6.99 -10.80 8.93
CA VAL A 70 -5.54 -10.99 8.70
C VAL A 70 -5.00 -9.89 7.79
N GLY A 71 -5.72 -9.54 6.71
CA GLY A 71 -5.35 -8.44 5.81
C GLY A 71 -5.31 -7.08 6.50
N ALA A 72 -6.28 -6.78 7.35
CA ALA A 72 -6.34 -5.52 8.10
C ALA A 72 -5.14 -5.38 9.07
N PHE A 73 -4.74 -6.47 9.73
CA PHE A 73 -3.58 -6.48 10.61
C PHE A 73 -2.24 -6.53 9.85
N ALA A 74 -2.18 -7.18 8.69
CA ALA A 74 -1.00 -7.21 7.84
C ALA A 74 -0.70 -5.85 7.17
N ARG A 75 -1.68 -4.93 7.12
CA ARG A 75 -1.60 -3.59 6.51
C ARG A 75 -0.88 -3.63 5.16
N PRO A 76 -1.47 -4.25 4.12
CA PRO A 76 -0.89 -4.23 2.78
C PRO A 76 -0.83 -2.79 2.30
N TYR A 77 0.37 -2.32 1.97
CA TYR A 77 0.53 -1.03 1.33
C TYR A 77 0.89 -1.24 -0.13
N LEU A 78 0.16 -0.51 -0.99
CA LEU A 78 0.53 -0.36 -2.38
C LEU A 78 1.69 0.61 -2.43
N THR A 79 2.92 0.08 -2.41
CA THR A 79 4.06 0.85 -2.90
C THR A 79 3.79 1.09 -4.38
N GLN A 80 3.25 2.25 -4.71
CA GLN A 80 3.38 2.75 -6.07
C GLN A 80 4.87 3.11 -6.18
N PRO A 81 5.71 2.33 -6.89
CA PRO A 81 6.89 2.98 -7.43
C PRO A 81 6.31 4.15 -8.21
N ALA A 82 6.76 5.37 -7.91
CA ALA A 82 6.51 6.49 -8.79
C ALA A 82 6.98 6.01 -10.15
N LYS A 83 6.05 5.56 -11.01
CA LYS A 83 6.36 5.26 -12.39
C LYS A 83 6.78 6.63 -12.89
N PRO A 84 8.06 6.87 -13.22
CA PRO A 84 8.36 8.04 -14.02
C PRO A 84 7.45 7.82 -15.23
N SER A 85 6.51 8.75 -15.44
CA SER A 85 5.63 8.69 -16.60
C SER A 85 6.56 8.48 -17.78
N ALA A 86 6.53 7.28 -18.37
CA ALA A 86 7.48 6.85 -19.39
C ALA A 86 7.08 7.45 -20.75
N ASP A 87 6.66 8.70 -20.71
CA ASP A 87 6.42 9.54 -21.87
C ASP A 87 7.50 10.64 -21.82
N PRO A 88 8.64 10.43 -22.50
CA PRO A 88 9.76 11.36 -22.46
C PRO A 88 9.44 12.75 -23.00
N ASP A 89 8.30 12.90 -23.71
CA ASP A 89 7.78 14.14 -24.29
C ASP A 89 6.73 14.85 -23.44
N ARG A 90 6.30 14.27 -22.31
CA ARG A 90 5.34 14.95 -21.45
C ARG A 90 6.05 15.98 -20.58
N ASN A 91 5.69 17.26 -20.76
CA ASN A 91 6.18 18.37 -19.94
C ASN A 91 6.12 18.02 -18.45
N ARG A 92 7.26 18.10 -17.75
CA ARG A 92 7.35 17.75 -16.34
C ARG A 92 7.08 18.98 -15.48
N SER A 93 6.29 18.78 -14.43
CA SER A 93 6.21 19.73 -13.32
C SER A 93 7.25 19.34 -12.25
N ILE A 94 8.30 20.14 -12.13
CA ILE A 94 9.41 19.91 -11.20
C ILE A 94 9.22 20.85 -10.01
N ILE A 95 9.33 20.34 -8.78
CA ILE A 95 9.37 21.16 -7.57
C ILE A 95 10.77 21.00 -6.99
N LEU A 96 11.52 22.10 -6.97
CA LEU A 96 12.86 22.14 -6.37
C LEU A 96 12.77 22.82 -5.01
N MET A 97 13.08 22.05 -3.96
CA MET A 97 13.06 22.50 -2.58
C MET A 97 14.50 22.77 -2.13
N LEU A 98 14.76 23.99 -1.68
CA LEU A 98 16.06 24.50 -1.28
C LEU A 98 16.09 24.69 0.23
N ASP A 99 16.96 23.95 0.91
CA ASP A 99 17.20 24.15 2.35
C ASP A 99 17.92 25.48 2.55
N ASN A 100 17.34 26.39 3.33
CA ASN A 100 17.96 27.65 3.71
C ASN A 100 18.12 27.78 5.23
N SER A 101 18.14 26.66 5.98
CA SER A 101 18.38 26.65 7.42
C SER A 101 19.75 27.22 7.79
N TYR A 102 19.91 27.62 9.06
CA TYR A 102 21.15 28.17 9.60
C TYR A 102 22.38 27.29 9.31
N SER A 103 22.21 25.96 9.29
CA SER A 103 23.28 24.99 9.01
C SER A 103 23.92 25.16 7.62
N MET A 104 23.18 25.72 6.66
CA MET A 104 23.66 25.94 5.30
C MET A 104 24.72 27.05 5.19
N ARG A 105 24.84 27.90 6.22
CA ARG A 105 25.91 28.92 6.32
C ARG A 105 27.28 28.33 6.61
N TYR A 106 27.35 27.06 6.99
CA TYR A 106 28.62 26.42 7.31
C TYR A 106 29.45 26.17 6.05
N GLY A 107 30.64 26.78 6.01
CA GLY A 107 31.58 26.63 4.89
C GLY A 107 30.96 27.08 3.55
N THR A 108 31.10 26.27 2.51
CA THR A 108 30.63 26.56 1.15
C THR A 108 29.29 25.87 0.82
N ASN A 109 28.54 25.41 1.82
CA ASN A 109 27.32 24.62 1.59
C ASN A 109 26.26 25.40 0.82
N PHE A 110 26.05 26.65 1.17
CA PHE A 110 25.08 27.52 0.49
C PHE A 110 25.50 27.87 -0.94
N GLU A 111 26.79 28.09 -1.20
CA GLU A 111 27.30 28.33 -2.55
C GLU A 111 27.14 27.09 -3.44
N ARG A 112 27.43 25.90 -2.90
CA ARG A 112 27.19 24.62 -3.59
C ARG A 112 25.71 24.40 -3.88
N LEU A 113 24.83 24.74 -2.94
CA LEU A 113 23.38 24.68 -3.13
C LEU A 113 22.96 25.57 -4.31
N LYS A 114 23.41 26.83 -4.36
CA LYS A 114 23.11 27.75 -5.47
C LYS A 114 23.65 27.20 -6.80
N ALA A 115 24.87 26.70 -6.83
CA ALA A 115 25.48 26.12 -8.03
C ALA A 115 24.72 24.90 -8.55
N GLU A 116 24.37 23.95 -7.67
CA GLU A 116 23.60 22.76 -8.01
C GLU A 116 22.18 23.14 -8.47
N ALA A 117 21.52 24.08 -7.80
CA ALA A 117 20.19 24.56 -8.20
C ALA A 117 20.21 25.15 -9.62
N VAL A 118 21.21 25.96 -9.95
CA VAL A 118 21.39 26.50 -11.31
C VAL A 118 21.63 25.36 -12.31
N SER A 119 22.46 24.37 -12.00
CA SER A 119 22.68 23.20 -12.86
C SER A 119 21.39 22.41 -13.13
N ARG A 120 20.49 22.30 -12.14
CA ARG A 120 19.18 21.62 -12.29
C ARG A 120 18.22 22.44 -13.16
N ILE A 121 18.24 23.76 -13.04
CA ILE A 121 17.46 24.67 -13.91
C ILE A 121 17.95 24.55 -15.35
N ASP A 122 19.26 24.48 -15.56
CA ASP A 122 19.84 24.34 -16.90
C ASP A 122 19.48 23.01 -17.56
N ALA A 123 19.38 21.94 -16.78
CA ALA A 123 18.93 20.62 -17.24
C ALA A 123 17.43 20.53 -17.56
N MET A 124 16.62 21.57 -17.33
CA MET A 124 15.20 21.58 -17.72
C MET A 124 15.07 21.54 -19.25
N ARG A 125 14.16 20.67 -19.73
CA ARG A 125 13.81 20.57 -21.15
C ARG A 125 12.86 21.70 -21.56
N ALA A 126 12.76 21.94 -22.86
CA ALA A 126 11.74 22.85 -23.39
C ALA A 126 10.34 22.33 -23.01
N GLY A 127 9.54 23.17 -22.34
CA GLY A 127 8.21 22.81 -21.85
C GLY A 127 8.15 22.38 -20.38
N ASP A 128 9.26 22.00 -19.75
CA ASP A 128 9.29 21.73 -18.31
C ASP A 128 8.92 23.00 -17.53
N ARG A 129 8.18 22.84 -16.43
CA ARG A 129 7.85 23.92 -15.49
C ARG A 129 8.45 23.59 -14.14
N MET A 130 9.19 24.53 -13.56
CA MET A 130 9.79 24.37 -12.24
C MET A 130 9.23 25.39 -11.26
N ALA A 131 8.89 24.93 -10.05
CA ALA A 131 8.61 25.76 -8.90
C ALA A 131 9.80 25.72 -7.94
N LEU A 132 10.12 26.86 -7.33
CA LEU A 132 11.18 26.97 -6.32
C LEU A 132 10.55 27.22 -4.95
N LEU A 133 10.92 26.41 -3.97
CA LEU A 133 10.51 26.55 -2.58
C LEU A 133 11.78 26.62 -1.71
N ALA A 134 11.91 27.66 -0.89
CA ALA A 134 12.85 27.65 0.22
C ALA A 134 12.19 27.01 1.43
N PHE A 135 12.94 26.25 2.23
CA PHE A 135 12.41 25.72 3.48
C PHE A 135 13.43 25.75 4.61
N ASN A 136 12.91 26.12 5.78
CA ASN A 136 13.53 26.03 7.10
C ASN A 136 12.46 25.50 8.08
N ASP A 137 12.04 26.29 9.07
CA ASP A 137 10.84 26.03 9.88
C ASP A 137 9.53 26.12 9.09
N SER A 138 9.53 26.86 7.97
CA SER A 138 8.36 26.97 7.08
C SER A 138 8.78 26.91 5.61
N ALA A 139 7.86 26.46 4.75
CA ALA A 139 8.09 26.44 3.30
C ALA A 139 7.60 27.76 2.68
N MET A 140 8.54 28.54 2.13
CA MET A 140 8.24 29.80 1.44
C MET A 140 8.42 29.63 -0.08
N PRO A 141 7.41 29.96 -0.90
CA PRO A 141 7.55 29.92 -2.34
C PRO A 141 8.46 31.06 -2.84
N LEU A 142 9.56 30.70 -3.50
CA LEU A 142 10.48 31.65 -4.13
C LEU A 142 10.06 31.97 -5.57
N ALA A 143 9.53 30.97 -6.29
CA ALA A 143 9.03 31.13 -7.64
C ALA A 143 7.84 30.21 -7.91
N ILE A 144 6.79 30.78 -8.52
CA ILE A 144 5.63 30.06 -9.05
C ILE A 144 6.09 29.16 -10.22
N PRO A 145 5.46 27.99 -10.46
CA PRO A 145 5.80 27.12 -11.57
C PRO A 145 5.96 27.85 -12.91
N THR A 146 7.20 27.97 -13.40
CA THR A 146 7.54 28.67 -14.65
C THR A 146 8.50 27.86 -15.50
N SER A 147 8.50 28.10 -16.80
CA SER A 147 9.48 27.56 -17.75
C SER A 147 10.62 28.55 -18.03
N ASP A 148 10.52 29.78 -17.51
CA ASP A 148 11.55 30.80 -17.67
C ASP A 148 12.76 30.51 -16.76
N LYS A 149 13.83 30.01 -17.36
CA LYS A 149 15.09 29.70 -16.68
C LYS A 149 15.73 30.94 -16.06
N ASN A 150 15.58 32.13 -16.67
CA ASN A 150 16.21 33.34 -16.14
C ASN A 150 15.51 33.81 -14.86
N ALA A 151 14.19 33.78 -14.84
CA ALA A 151 13.40 34.06 -13.64
C ALA A 151 13.76 33.10 -12.49
N LEU A 152 13.93 31.81 -12.78
CA LEU A 152 14.33 30.81 -11.79
C LEU A 152 15.74 31.06 -11.25
N LYS A 153 16.71 31.36 -12.13
CA LYS A 153 18.09 31.69 -11.72
C LYS A 153 18.15 32.96 -10.87
N ALA A 154 17.36 33.98 -11.21
CA ALA A 154 17.26 35.21 -10.42
C ALA A 154 16.70 34.93 -9.01
N ALA A 155 15.68 34.07 -8.90
CA ALA A 155 15.12 33.66 -7.61
C ALA A 155 16.13 32.88 -6.75
N VAL A 156 16.94 32.00 -7.35
CA VAL A 156 18.04 31.31 -6.65
C VAL A 156 19.13 32.29 -6.20
N ALA A 157 19.47 33.28 -7.04
CA ALA A 157 20.49 34.27 -6.71
C ALA A 157 20.08 35.14 -5.50
N ALA A 158 18.81 35.54 -5.46
CA ALA A 158 18.22 36.34 -4.37
C ALA A 158 17.97 35.56 -3.07
N LEU A 159 18.15 34.24 -3.07
CA LEU A 159 17.99 33.42 -1.87
C LEU A 159 19.14 33.71 -0.90
N GLU A 160 18.80 34.00 0.34
CA GLU A 160 19.73 34.14 1.46
C GLU A 160 19.47 33.06 2.52
N PRO A 161 20.51 32.62 3.25
CA PRO A 161 20.34 31.66 4.33
C PRO A 161 19.63 32.33 5.50
N SER A 162 18.80 31.56 6.19
CA SER A 162 18.05 31.98 7.36
C SER A 162 18.98 32.22 8.57
N TYR A 163 18.52 33.08 9.48
CA TYR A 163 19.25 33.53 10.67
C TYR A 163 19.16 32.54 11.82
#